data_AF-A0AAD4QKT9-F1
#
_entry.id   AF-A0AAD4QKT9-F1
#
_cell.length_a   1.000
_cell.length_b   1.000
_cell.length_c   1.000
_cell.angle_alpha   90.00
_cell.angle_beta   90.00
_cell.angle_gamma   90.00
#
_symmetry.space_group_name_H-M   'P 1'
#
loop_
_entity.id
_entity.type
_entity.pdbx_description
1 polymer ?
#
loop_
_entity_poly.entity_id
_entity_poly.type
_entity_poly.pdbx_seq_one_letter_code
_entity_poly.pdbx_strand_id
1 'polypeptide(L)'
;MKPPPSLPAGSFPEPDGSCLVHIVVSGYPAPTRPLPRERSWALCWSPANGVARILGTARAAPDKDSYVYWGPITQTQNFSRDCRLVPVASMGRGKRAALERIANGVGVMRPNGWWNGQNWVVEVLKRAVEQDLISPGERDKAIYTAAEP
;
A
#
# COMPACT_ATOMS: atom_id res chain seq x y z
N MET A 1 -8.02 15.04 14.45
CA MET A 1 -7.12 13.98 13.96
C MET A 1 -6.36 14.53 12.77
N LYS A 2 -5.06 14.27 12.66
CA LYS A 2 -4.24 14.79 11.56
C LYS A 2 -3.81 13.62 10.65
N PRO A 3 -3.78 13.81 9.32
CA PRO A 3 -3.20 12.81 8.43
C PRO A 3 -1.73 12.57 8.80
N PRO A 4 -1.16 11.42 8.43
CA PRO A 4 0.27 11.20 8.57
C PRO A 4 1.05 12.28 7.82
N PRO A 5 2.27 12.60 8.27
CA PRO A 5 3.09 13.58 7.58
C PRO A 5 3.31 13.15 6.13
N SER A 6 2.94 14.02 5.20
CA SER A 6 3.30 13.92 3.79
C SER A 6 4.25 15.07 3.47
N LEU A 7 5.24 14.80 2.65
CA LEU A 7 6.05 15.81 2.01
C LEU A 7 5.15 16.79 1.23
N PRO A 8 5.57 18.07 1.08
CA PRO A 8 4.78 19.08 0.42
C PRO A 8 4.33 18.63 -0.99
N ALA A 9 3.07 18.91 -1.33
CA ALA A 9 2.56 18.61 -2.66
C ALA A 9 3.45 19.24 -3.74
N GLY A 10 3.80 18.48 -4.77
CA GLY A 10 4.65 18.94 -5.87
C GLY A 10 6.16 18.85 -5.64
N SER A 11 6.63 18.57 -4.40
CA SER A 11 8.07 18.39 -4.13
C SER A 11 8.66 17.15 -4.81
N PHE A 12 7.85 16.12 -5.02
CA PHE A 12 8.19 14.90 -5.73
C PHE A 12 7.05 14.57 -6.70
N PRO A 13 7.09 15.12 -7.93
CA PRO A 13 6.06 14.83 -8.92
C PRO A 13 6.06 13.35 -9.29
N GLU A 14 4.94 12.88 -9.81
CA GLU A 14 4.83 11.52 -10.31
C GLU A 14 5.77 11.34 -11.51
N PRO A 15 6.73 10.39 -11.48
CA PRO A 15 7.67 10.22 -12.58
C PRO A 15 6.97 9.78 -13.86
N ASP A 16 7.42 10.26 -15.02
CA ASP A 16 6.81 9.85 -16.29
C ASP A 16 7.15 8.40 -16.68
N GLY A 17 8.30 7.90 -16.22
CA GLY A 17 8.77 6.54 -16.48
C GLY A 17 7.99 5.44 -15.77
N SER A 18 8.35 4.19 -16.07
CA SER A 18 7.78 3.03 -15.38
C SER A 18 8.37 2.87 -13.98
N CYS A 19 7.52 2.61 -12.99
CA CYS A 19 7.91 2.34 -11.62
C CYS A 19 7.35 0.99 -11.19
N LEU A 20 8.17 0.21 -10.49
CA LEU A 20 7.74 -1.03 -9.87
C LEU A 20 6.90 -0.71 -8.63
N VAL A 21 5.63 -1.10 -8.67
CA VAL A 21 4.73 -1.05 -7.52
C VAL A 21 4.95 -2.29 -6.67
N HIS A 22 4.99 -2.11 -5.35
CA HIS A 22 5.19 -3.17 -4.38
C HIS A 22 4.03 -3.20 -3.37
N ILE A 23 3.78 -4.37 -2.79
CA ILE A 23 3.15 -4.50 -1.47
C ILE A 23 4.25 -4.33 -0.42
N VAL A 24 4.08 -3.37 0.47
CA VAL A 24 4.88 -3.21 1.68
C VAL A 24 4.25 -4.07 2.77
N VAL A 25 5.00 -5.06 3.27
CA VAL A 25 4.61 -5.86 4.42
C VAL A 25 5.42 -5.40 5.62
N SER A 26 4.78 -4.67 6.54
CA SER A 26 5.44 -4.15 7.76
C SER A 26 5.34 -5.14 8.93
N GLY A 27 6.36 -5.11 9.79
CA GLY A 27 6.48 -6.00 10.95
C GLY A 27 7.57 -7.07 10.76
N TYR A 28 8.66 -6.74 10.06
CA TYR A 28 9.67 -7.69 9.60
C TYR A 28 11.10 -7.13 9.65
N PRO A 29 12.05 -7.50 10.57
CA PRO A 29 11.99 -8.51 11.64
C PRO A 29 12.31 -7.93 13.06
N ALA A 30 11.48 -8.19 14.07
CA ALA A 30 11.85 -8.00 15.50
C ALA A 30 10.97 -8.88 16.41
N PRO A 31 11.44 -9.25 17.61
CA PRO A 31 11.70 -10.63 18.09
C PRO A 31 10.52 -11.61 18.13
N THR A 32 9.29 -11.11 18.03
CA THR A 32 8.06 -11.90 18.00
C THR A 32 7.38 -11.61 16.68
N ARG A 33 7.78 -12.34 15.63
CA ARG A 33 7.17 -12.24 14.30
C ARG A 33 5.63 -12.25 14.47
N PRO A 34 4.93 -11.14 14.21
CA PRO A 34 3.49 -11.08 14.43
C PRO A 34 2.82 -12.11 13.52
N LEU A 35 1.64 -12.60 13.93
CA LEU A 35 0.88 -13.54 13.12
C LEU A 35 0.70 -12.93 11.72
N PRO A 36 0.69 -13.73 10.63
CA PRO A 36 0.59 -13.17 9.27
C PRO A 36 -0.54 -12.15 9.11
N ARG A 37 -1.65 -12.33 9.84
CA ARG A 37 -2.83 -11.45 9.83
C ARG A 37 -2.67 -10.12 10.58
N GLU A 38 -1.71 -10.03 11.48
CA GLU A 38 -1.42 -8.83 12.28
C GLU A 38 -0.48 -7.86 11.56
N ARG A 39 0.10 -8.30 10.44
CA ARG A 39 0.99 -7.46 9.61
C ARG A 39 0.19 -6.40 8.87
N SER A 40 0.79 -5.21 8.77
CA SER A 40 0.22 -4.12 7.97
C SER A 40 0.66 -4.24 6.52
N TRP A 41 -0.29 -4.13 5.60
CA TRP A 41 -0.01 -4.04 4.16
C TRP A 41 -0.32 -2.64 3.64
N ALA A 42 0.51 -2.17 2.73
CA ALA A 42 0.29 -0.98 1.93
C ALA A 42 0.81 -1.21 0.51
N LEU A 43 0.42 -0.39 -0.45
CA LEU A 43 1.04 -0.32 -1.77
C LEU A 43 2.05 0.82 -1.80
N CYS A 44 3.19 0.63 -2.47
CA CYS A 44 4.12 1.73 -2.67
C CYS A 44 4.86 1.68 -4.01
N TRP A 45 5.35 2.83 -4.44
CA TRP A 45 6.39 2.96 -5.45
C TRP A 45 7.29 4.14 -5.10
N SER A 46 8.46 4.21 -5.74
CA SER A 46 9.44 5.26 -5.48
C SER A 46 9.42 6.30 -6.61
N PRO A 47 8.95 7.53 -6.33
CA PRO A 47 9.03 8.61 -7.32
C PRO A 47 10.46 9.16 -7.49
N ALA A 48 11.31 9.02 -6.47
CA ALA A 48 12.71 9.45 -6.45
C ALA A 48 13.49 8.64 -5.39
N ASN A 49 14.82 8.60 -5.51
CA ASN A 49 15.66 7.86 -4.55
C ASN A 49 15.40 8.30 -3.10
N GLY A 50 15.14 7.35 -2.21
CA GLY A 50 14.84 7.61 -0.80
C GLY A 50 13.43 8.15 -0.50
N VAL A 51 12.58 8.30 -1.53
CA VAL A 51 11.19 8.74 -1.40
C VAL A 51 10.26 7.62 -1.82
N ALA A 52 9.18 7.46 -1.06
CA ALA A 52 8.12 6.53 -1.35
C ALA A 52 6.78 7.25 -1.42
N ARG A 53 5.97 6.84 -2.39
CA ARG A 53 4.55 7.16 -2.47
C ARG A 53 3.76 5.93 -2.05
N ILE A 54 2.87 6.11 -1.09
CA ILE A 54 2.26 5.01 -0.33
C ILE A 54 0.75 5.15 -0.35
N LEU A 55 0.08 4.03 -0.62
CA LEU A 55 -1.36 3.88 -0.50
C LEU A 55 -1.62 2.83 0.59
N GLY A 56 -2.17 3.25 1.72
CA GLY A 56 -2.43 2.33 2.82
C GLY A 56 -3.40 2.91 3.83
N THR A 57 -4.10 2.02 4.51
CA THR A 57 -4.99 2.38 5.62
C THR A 57 -4.21 2.42 6.93
N ALA A 58 -4.52 3.40 7.78
CA ALA A 58 -4.02 3.46 9.15
C ALA A 58 -5.16 3.39 10.15
N ARG A 59 -4.91 2.95 11.38
CA ARG A 59 -5.89 3.08 12.46
C ARG A 59 -6.15 4.57 12.72
N ALA A 60 -7.42 4.92 12.93
CA ALA A 60 -7.83 6.29 13.19
C ALA A 60 -7.24 6.80 14.52
N ALA A 61 -7.23 5.96 15.56
CA ALA A 61 -6.58 6.24 16.83
C ALA A 61 -6.16 4.93 17.50
N PRO A 62 -5.21 4.95 18.46
CA PRO A 62 -4.77 3.74 19.16
C PRO A 62 -5.90 2.97 19.86
N ASP A 63 -6.88 3.71 20.37
CA ASP A 63 -8.07 3.25 21.10
C ASP A 63 -9.28 3.00 20.19
N LYS A 64 -9.19 3.33 18.91
CA LYS A 64 -10.30 3.18 17.97
C LYS A 64 -10.09 2.01 17.03
N ASP A 65 -11.06 1.12 17.07
CA ASP A 65 -11.34 0.17 16.01
C ASP A 65 -11.98 0.92 14.83
N SER A 66 -11.22 1.77 14.15
CA SER A 66 -11.56 2.21 12.80
C SER A 66 -10.30 2.43 11.98
N TYR A 67 -10.35 2.07 10.70
CA TYR A 67 -9.29 2.37 9.74
C TYR A 67 -9.69 3.57 8.89
N VAL A 68 -8.70 4.35 8.46
CA VAL A 68 -8.87 5.51 7.57
C VAL A 68 -7.84 5.44 6.48
N TYR A 69 -8.25 5.77 5.25
CA TYR A 69 -7.36 6.05 4.14
C TYR A 69 -7.33 7.56 3.92
N TRP A 70 -6.14 8.16 4.04
CA TRP A 70 -5.94 9.61 3.95
C TRP A 70 -5.59 10.10 2.54
N GLY A 71 -5.73 9.22 1.54
CA GLY A 71 -5.20 9.44 0.21
C GLY A 71 -3.72 9.03 0.09
N PRO A 72 -3.10 9.28 -1.08
CA PRO A 72 -1.69 8.99 -1.31
C PRO A 72 -0.79 9.84 -0.41
N ILE A 73 0.18 9.20 0.24
CA ILE A 73 1.14 9.85 1.12
C ILE A 73 2.52 9.73 0.50
N THR A 74 3.21 10.87 0.35
CA THR A 74 4.59 10.89 -0.15
C THR A 74 5.51 11.19 1.02
N GLN A 75 6.46 10.33 1.32
CA GLN A 75 7.37 10.51 2.46
C GLN A 75 8.77 9.99 2.15
N THR A 76 9.77 10.51 2.87
CA THR A 76 11.08 9.89 2.91
C THR A 76 10.95 8.55 3.61
N GLN A 77 11.31 7.45 2.95
CA GLN A 77 11.18 6.15 3.57
C GLN A 77 12.32 5.23 3.18
N ASN A 78 12.90 4.62 4.21
CA ASN A 78 13.86 3.55 4.07
C ASN A 78 13.19 2.24 4.50
N PHE A 79 12.68 1.46 3.54
CA PHE A 79 12.00 0.18 3.81
C PHE A 79 12.95 -0.93 4.30
N SER A 80 14.26 -0.68 4.37
CA SER A 80 15.28 -1.74 4.44
C SER A 80 15.42 -2.52 5.76
N ARG A 81 14.78 -2.11 6.86
CA ARG A 81 14.92 -2.83 8.15
C ARG A 81 13.68 -3.53 8.66
N ASP A 82 12.49 -2.95 8.52
CA ASP A 82 11.28 -3.47 9.19
C ASP A 82 10.16 -3.89 8.21
N CYS A 83 10.47 -3.88 6.91
CA CYS A 83 9.50 -4.14 5.85
C CYS A 83 10.05 -5.13 4.81
N ARG A 84 9.17 -5.98 4.31
CA ARG A 84 9.40 -6.77 3.09
C ARG A 84 8.66 -6.10 1.93
N LEU A 85 9.36 -5.87 0.82
CA LEU A 85 8.78 -5.36 -0.41
C LEU A 85 8.48 -6.52 -1.37
N VAL A 86 7.22 -6.70 -1.72
CA VAL A 86 6.79 -7.74 -2.66
C VAL A 86 6.38 -7.08 -3.97
N PRO A 87 7.04 -7.40 -5.11
CA PRO A 87 6.73 -6.77 -6.38
C PRO A 87 5.32 -7.16 -6.86
N VAL A 88 4.58 -6.18 -7.39
CA VAL A 88 3.26 -6.37 -8.01
C VAL A 88 3.42 -6.30 -9.52
N ALA A 89 3.73 -5.11 -10.04
CA ALA A 89 3.83 -4.85 -11.48
C ALA A 89 4.61 -3.56 -11.74
N SER A 90 5.23 -3.48 -12.93
CA SER A 90 5.81 -2.22 -13.44
C SER A 90 4.70 -1.42 -14.10
N MET A 91 4.45 -0.21 -13.61
CA MET A 91 3.37 0.65 -14.09
C MET A 91 3.97 1.96 -14.60
N GLY A 92 3.45 2.50 -15.71
CA GLY A 92 3.70 3.89 -16.11
C GLY A 92 2.80 4.88 -15.35
N ARG A 93 3.05 6.19 -15.54
CA ARG A 93 2.34 7.28 -14.85
C ARG A 93 0.81 7.16 -14.88
N GLY A 94 0.23 6.88 -16.05
CA GLY A 94 -1.22 6.75 -16.21
C GLY A 94 -1.83 5.61 -15.38
N LYS A 95 -1.17 4.44 -15.35
CA LYS A 95 -1.62 3.29 -14.54
C LYS A 95 -1.49 3.56 -13.04
N ARG A 96 -0.43 4.24 -12.61
CA ARG A 96 -0.27 4.60 -11.19
C ARG A 96 -1.31 5.64 -10.74
N ALA A 97 -1.59 6.66 -11.56
CA ALA A 97 -2.68 7.60 -11.29
C ALA A 97 -4.06 6.90 -11.25
N ALA A 98 -4.28 5.90 -12.11
CA ALA A 98 -5.49 5.07 -12.04
C ALA A 98 -5.55 4.25 -10.74
N LEU A 99 -4.42 3.69 -10.30
CA LEU A 99 -4.32 2.95 -9.03
C LEU A 99 -4.68 3.83 -7.83
N GLU A 100 -4.24 5.09 -7.80
CA GLU A 100 -4.62 6.05 -6.76
C GLU A 100 -6.11 6.36 -6.76
N ARG A 101 -6.72 6.52 -7.94
CA ARG A 101 -8.17 6.71 -8.06
C ARG A 101 -8.94 5.50 -7.55
N ILE A 102 -8.47 4.29 -7.86
CA ILE A 102 -9.05 3.05 -7.32
C ILE A 102 -8.95 3.06 -5.80
N ALA A 103 -7.76 3.33 -5.25
CA ALA A 103 -7.54 3.38 -3.80
C ALA A 103 -8.48 4.38 -3.11
N ASN A 104 -8.70 5.57 -3.68
CA ASN A 104 -9.65 6.56 -3.16
C ASN A 104 -11.11 6.07 -3.21
N GLY A 105 -11.45 5.20 -4.16
CA GLY A 105 -12.78 4.61 -4.30
C GLY A 105 -13.02 3.33 -3.48
N VAL A 106 -11.98 2.73 -2.89
CA VAL A 106 -12.12 1.55 -2.03
C VAL A 106 -12.49 2.01 -0.63
N GLY A 107 -13.73 1.70 -0.24
CA GLY A 107 -14.24 1.99 1.10
C GLY A 107 -13.40 1.31 2.18
N VAL A 108 -13.18 2.02 3.28
CA VAL A 108 -12.57 1.44 4.47
C VAL A 108 -13.69 0.99 5.40
N MET A 109 -13.85 -0.32 5.57
CA MET A 109 -14.92 -0.85 6.41
C MET A 109 -14.65 -0.61 7.89
N ARG A 110 -15.74 -0.45 8.68
CA ARG A 110 -15.64 -0.51 10.14
C ARG A 110 -15.05 -1.88 10.54
N PRO A 111 -14.05 -1.92 11.43
CA PRO A 111 -13.50 -3.16 11.95
C PRO A 111 -14.61 -3.97 12.60
N ASN A 112 -14.85 -5.13 12.01
CA ASN A 112 -15.67 -6.21 12.55
C ASN A 112 -14.77 -7.35 13.06
N GLY A 113 -13.51 -7.03 13.42
CA GLY A 113 -12.46 -8.01 13.72
C GLY A 113 -11.87 -8.72 12.49
N TRP A 114 -12.48 -8.61 11.31
CA TRP A 114 -12.03 -9.29 10.09
C TRP A 114 -11.34 -8.36 9.09
N TRP A 115 -11.81 -7.12 8.93
CA TRP A 115 -11.24 -6.14 7.99
C TRP A 115 -9.97 -5.46 8.53
N ASN A 116 -8.89 -5.49 7.76
CA ASN A 116 -7.63 -4.80 8.03
C ASN A 116 -6.98 -4.26 6.74
N GLY A 117 -5.79 -3.66 6.85
CA GLY A 117 -5.05 -3.12 5.70
C GLY A 117 -4.74 -4.13 4.61
N GLN A 118 -4.64 -5.43 4.94
CA GLN A 118 -4.43 -6.48 3.94
C GLN A 118 -5.67 -6.66 3.06
N ASN A 119 -6.89 -6.69 3.65
CA ASN A 119 -8.10 -6.79 2.82
C ASN A 119 -8.26 -5.56 1.93
N TRP A 120 -7.94 -4.38 2.45
CA TRP A 120 -8.00 -3.17 1.67
C TRP A 120 -7.05 -3.23 0.47
N VAL A 121 -5.81 -3.67 0.66
CA VAL A 121 -4.86 -3.89 -0.46
C VAL A 121 -5.37 -4.94 -1.44
N VAL A 122 -5.92 -6.06 -0.95
CA VAL A 122 -6.52 -7.10 -1.82
C VAL A 122 -7.65 -6.54 -2.67
N GLU A 123 -8.55 -5.74 -2.09
CA GLU A 123 -9.66 -5.11 -2.81
C GLU A 123 -9.18 -4.07 -3.83
N VAL A 124 -8.16 -3.27 -3.50
CA VAL A 124 -7.52 -2.35 -4.46
C VAL A 124 -6.92 -3.12 -5.63
N LEU A 125 -6.18 -4.21 -5.38
CA LEU A 125 -5.57 -5.01 -6.45
C LEU A 125 -6.62 -5.77 -7.27
N LYS A 126 -7.73 -6.21 -6.66
CA LYS A 126 -8.85 -6.80 -7.38
C LYS A 126 -9.44 -5.80 -8.39
N ARG A 127 -9.72 -4.56 -7.96
CA ARG A 127 -10.22 -3.51 -8.85
C ARG A 127 -9.18 -3.06 -9.89
N ALA A 128 -7.89 -3.17 -9.58
CA ALA A 128 -6.82 -2.91 -10.54
C ALA A 128 -6.83 -3.95 -11.68
N VAL A 129 -7.15 -5.22 -11.39
CA VAL A 129 -7.37 -6.25 -12.42
C VAL A 129 -8.60 -5.92 -13.26
N GLU A 130 -9.72 -5.53 -12.63
CA GLU A 130 -10.97 -5.17 -13.33
C GLU A 130 -10.82 -3.97 -14.29
N GLN A 131 -9.77 -3.16 -14.12
CA GLN A 131 -9.45 -2.02 -14.97
C GLN A 131 -8.19 -2.24 -15.84
N ASP A 132 -7.72 -3.47 -15.96
CA ASP A 132 -6.54 -3.84 -16.79
C ASP A 132 -5.23 -3.11 -16.42
N LEU A 133 -5.10 -2.67 -15.15
CA LEU A 133 -3.85 -2.09 -14.65
C LEU A 133 -2.80 -3.19 -14.47
N ILE A 134 -3.22 -4.34 -13.96
CA ILE A 134 -2.42 -5.55 -13.74
C ILE A 134 -3.21 -6.79 -14.19
N SER A 135 -2.50 -7.87 -14.48
CA SER A 135 -3.10 -9.18 -14.75
C SER A 135 -3.56 -9.88 -13.47
N PRO A 136 -4.52 -10.82 -13.56
CA PRO A 136 -4.88 -11.69 -12.44
C PRO A 136 -3.68 -12.44 -11.86
N GLY A 137 -2.75 -12.90 -12.72
CA GLY A 137 -1.55 -13.61 -12.29
C GLY A 137 -0.58 -12.76 -11.47
N GLU A 138 -0.39 -11.49 -11.85
CA GLU A 138 0.41 -10.54 -11.05
C GLU A 138 -0.23 -10.28 -9.68
N ARG A 139 -1.55 -10.09 -9.64
CA ARG A 139 -2.29 -9.94 -8.38
C ARG A 139 -2.10 -11.17 -7.47
N ASP A 140 -2.38 -12.36 -7.99
CA ASP A 140 -2.40 -13.58 -7.18
C ASP A 140 -1.01 -13.93 -6.67
N LYS A 141 0.02 -13.78 -7.53
CA LYS A 141 1.42 -13.96 -7.14
C LYS A 141 1.82 -12.98 -6.05
N ALA A 142 1.47 -11.70 -6.18
CA ALA A 142 1.83 -10.68 -5.19
C ALA A 142 1.14 -10.93 -3.84
N ILE A 143 -0.16 -11.24 -3.83
CA ILE A 143 -0.91 -11.55 -2.60
C ILE A 143 -0.36 -12.81 -1.93
N TYR A 144 -0.14 -13.88 -2.69
CA TYR A 144 0.41 -15.13 -2.17
C TYR A 144 1.78 -14.89 -1.53
N THR A 145 2.68 -14.24 -2.27
CA THR A 145 4.02 -13.94 -1.79
C THR A 145 3.98 -13.04 -0.55
N ALA A 146 3.13 -12.01 -0.51
CA ALA A 146 3.00 -11.11 0.63
C ALA A 146 2.44 -11.79 1.89
N ALA A 147 1.57 -12.79 1.72
CA ALA A 147 1.01 -13.60 2.79
C ALA A 147 1.98 -14.64 3.36
N GLU A 148 3.07 -14.93 2.64
CA GLU A 148 4.08 -15.87 3.13
C GLU A 148 4.61 -15.46 4.51
N PRO A 149 4.88 -16.46 5.37
CA PRO A 149 5.41 -16.23 6.69
C PRO A 149 6.72 -15.44 6.61
#